data_AF-X0TYB9-F1
#
_entry.id   AF-X0TYB9-F1
#
_cell.length_a   1.000
_cell.length_b   1.000
_cell.length_c   1.000
_cell.angle_alpha   90.00
_cell.angle_beta   90.00
_cell.angle_gamma   90.00
#
_symmetry.space_group_name_H-M   'P 1'
#
loop_
_entity.id
_entity.type
_entity.pdbx_description
1 polymer ?
#
loop_
_entity_poly.entity_id
_entity_poly.type
_entity_poly.pdbx_seq_one_letter_code
_entity_poly.pdbx_strand_id
1 'polypeptide(L)'
;SPLPPNETCVINEVEANPPGNDANTGVYEWVELYNSSNQTVEIGGWQLSTTAGNIATIMIPQGTVIGPGQVHIVERGAQWIDNMGEMIVLRDASGNQVDASCTINDEDNDDRSWQRDPNGLDTDSPSDWTFKSSSKDDIN
;
A
#
# COMPACT_ATOMS: atom_id res chain seq x y z
N SER A 1 -23.73 5.17 -1.93
CA SER A 1 -23.68 5.11 -3.40
C SER A 1 -22.79 3.93 -3.77
N PRO A 2 -23.04 3.13 -4.82
CA PRO A 2 -22.06 2.14 -5.22
C PRO A 2 -20.75 2.86 -5.61
N LEU A 3 -19.62 2.28 -5.21
CA LEU A 3 -18.28 2.78 -5.56
C LEU A 3 -18.12 2.80 -7.09
N PRO A 4 -17.38 3.77 -7.66
CA PRO A 4 -17.14 3.80 -9.09
C PRO A 4 -16.48 2.49 -9.56
N PRO A 5 -16.85 1.95 -10.73
CA PRO A 5 -16.46 0.62 -11.19
C PRO A 5 -14.97 0.39 -11.49
N ASN A 6 -14.08 1.34 -11.15
CA ASN A 6 -12.66 1.28 -11.47
C ASN A 6 -11.72 1.10 -10.26
N GLU A 7 -12.23 1.11 -9.02
CA GLU A 7 -11.42 0.97 -7.80
C GLU A 7 -11.53 -0.45 -7.26
N THR A 8 -10.98 -1.40 -8.03
CA THR A 8 -11.02 -2.83 -7.68
C THR A 8 -9.76 -3.31 -6.97
N CYS A 9 -8.68 -2.53 -7.06
CA CYS A 9 -7.41 -2.77 -6.38
C CYS A 9 -7.08 -1.53 -5.55
N VAL A 10 -6.93 -1.71 -4.24
CA VAL A 10 -6.68 -0.64 -3.28
C VAL A 10 -5.37 -0.90 -2.54
N ILE A 11 -4.80 0.15 -1.95
CA ILE A 11 -3.75 0.03 -0.95
C ILE A 11 -4.43 -0.48 0.32
N ASN A 12 -3.96 -1.61 0.85
CA ASN A 12 -4.57 -2.27 2.00
C ASN A 12 -3.78 -2.07 3.29
N GLU A 13 -2.45 -2.17 3.22
CA GLU A 13 -1.58 -2.06 4.39
C GLU A 13 -0.26 -1.36 4.01
N VAL A 14 0.27 -0.54 4.92
CA VAL A 14 1.54 0.16 4.75
C VAL A 14 2.37 0.08 6.02
N GLU A 15 3.56 -0.52 5.91
CA GLU A 15 4.60 -0.57 6.92
C GLU A 15 5.71 0.42 6.53
N ALA A 16 5.87 1.46 7.34
CA ALA A 16 6.76 2.58 7.07
C ALA A 16 7.96 2.64 8.02
N ASN A 17 7.92 1.93 9.14
CA ASN A 17 9.00 1.95 10.13
C ASN A 17 9.20 0.56 10.77
N PRO A 18 9.58 -0.45 9.97
CA PRO A 18 9.73 -1.81 10.46
C PRO A 18 10.82 -1.93 11.55
N PRO A 19 10.83 -3.04 12.32
CA PRO A 19 11.88 -3.28 13.30
C PRO A 19 13.28 -3.32 12.67
N GLY A 20 14.15 -2.40 13.08
CA GLY A 20 15.53 -2.34 12.59
C GLY A 20 16.02 -0.92 12.37
N ASN A 21 16.97 -0.78 11.45
CA ASN A 21 17.46 0.51 10.97
C ASN A 21 17.17 0.59 9.48
N ASP A 22 16.29 1.50 9.08
CA ASP A 22 15.72 1.56 7.72
C ASP A 22 16.75 2.06 6.68
N ALA A 23 17.92 2.52 7.11
CA ALA A 23 19.04 2.74 6.20
C ALA A 23 19.65 1.41 5.69
N ASN A 24 19.32 0.28 6.30
CA ASN A 24 19.84 -1.04 5.94
C ASN A 24 19.00 -1.67 4.81
N THR A 25 19.66 -2.17 3.77
CA THR A 25 19.00 -2.87 2.65
C THR A 25 18.33 -4.19 3.03
N GLY A 26 18.60 -4.72 4.23
CA GLY A 26 17.93 -5.90 4.78
C GLY A 26 16.68 -5.59 5.62
N VAL A 27 16.34 -4.31 5.79
CA VAL A 27 15.11 -3.85 6.42
C VAL A 27 14.20 -3.32 5.31
N TYR A 28 12.95 -3.78 5.29
CA TYR A 28 12.04 -3.58 4.17
C TYR A 28 10.79 -2.85 4.65
N GLU A 29 10.58 -1.66 4.11
CA GLU A 29 9.28 -0.99 4.11
C GLU A 29 8.47 -1.55 2.94
N TRP A 30 7.16 -1.64 3.12
CA TRP A 30 6.32 -2.30 2.14
C TRP A 30 4.89 -1.78 2.14
N VAL A 31 4.25 -2.01 1.00
CA VAL A 31 2.86 -1.66 0.73
C VAL A 31 2.16 -2.92 0.22
N GLU A 32 1.04 -3.26 0.84
CA GLU A 32 0.15 -4.33 0.40
C GLU A 32 -0.96 -3.74 -0.45
N LEU A 33 -1.20 -4.36 -1.61
CA LEU A 33 -2.33 -4.09 -2.47
C LEU A 33 -3.36 -5.21 -2.32
N TYR A 34 -4.64 -4.87 -2.23
CA TYR A 34 -5.74 -5.84 -2.15
C TYR A 34 -6.71 -5.68 -3.32
N ASN A 35 -7.07 -6.81 -3.93
CA ASN A 35 -8.11 -6.84 -4.96
C ASN A 35 -9.48 -7.15 -4.32
N SER A 36 -10.29 -6.12 -4.14
CA SER A 36 -11.63 -6.20 -3.57
C SER A 36 -12.70 -6.70 -4.55
N SER A 37 -12.35 -6.91 -5.83
CA SER A 37 -13.28 -7.37 -6.85
C SER A 37 -13.41 -8.88 -6.93
N ASN A 38 -14.34 -9.32 -7.77
CA ASN A 38 -14.54 -10.74 -8.10
C ASN A 38 -13.81 -11.19 -9.37
N GLN A 39 -12.95 -10.34 -9.95
CA GLN A 39 -12.15 -10.64 -11.15
C GLN A 39 -10.66 -10.53 -10.85
N THR A 40 -9.83 -11.19 -11.64
CA THR A 40 -8.38 -10.94 -11.63
C THR A 40 -8.08 -9.54 -12.16
N VAL A 41 -7.22 -8.79 -11.47
CA VAL A 41 -6.74 -7.47 -11.91
C VAL A 41 -5.28 -7.57 -12.36
N GLU A 42 -5.00 -7.08 -13.56
CA GLU A 42 -3.63 -6.95 -14.07
C GLU A 42 -3.05 -5.61 -13.59
N ILE A 43 -2.03 -5.68 -12.73
CA ILE A 43 -1.36 -4.50 -12.13
C ILE A 43 0.06 -4.30 -12.66
N GLY A 44 0.47 -5.08 -13.67
CA GLY A 44 1.78 -4.90 -14.30
C GLY A 44 1.95 -3.50 -14.89
N GLY A 45 3.03 -2.83 -14.54
CA GLY A 45 3.31 -1.45 -14.95
C GLY A 45 2.61 -0.37 -14.14
N TRP A 46 1.76 -0.73 -13.18
CA TRP A 46 1.24 0.21 -12.17
C TRP A 46 2.37 0.72 -11.29
N GLN A 47 2.13 1.83 -10.59
CA GLN A 47 3.15 2.51 -9.81
C GLN A 47 2.65 2.89 -8.43
N LEU A 48 3.51 2.73 -7.44
CA LEU A 48 3.38 3.37 -6.13
C LEU A 48 4.32 4.55 -6.07
N SER A 49 3.86 5.68 -5.55
CA SER A 49 4.71 6.85 -5.31
C SER A 49 4.48 7.45 -3.94
N THR A 50 5.56 7.90 -3.32
CA THR A 50 5.49 8.75 -2.13
C THR A 50 5.16 10.19 -2.49
N THR A 51 4.78 10.98 -1.49
CA THR A 51 4.34 12.37 -1.62
C THR A 51 5.15 13.34 -0.77
N ALA A 52 5.84 12.86 0.27
CA ALA A 52 6.69 13.64 1.15
C ALA A 52 8.19 13.37 0.89
N GLY A 53 9.01 14.23 1.47
CA GLY A 53 10.48 14.13 1.43
C GLY A 53 11.07 13.87 0.05
N ASN A 54 11.84 12.78 -0.04
CA ASN A 54 12.43 12.32 -1.29
C ASN A 54 11.44 11.41 -2.01
N ILE A 55 10.82 11.94 -3.06
CA ILE A 55 9.84 11.18 -3.86
C ILE A 55 10.48 9.92 -4.45
N ALA A 56 9.94 8.78 -4.04
CA ALA A 56 10.24 7.47 -4.57
C ALA A 56 9.07 7.01 -5.43
N THR A 57 9.38 6.35 -6.55
CA THR A 57 8.38 5.69 -7.40
C THR A 57 8.83 4.26 -7.64
N ILE A 58 7.97 3.29 -7.31
CA ILE A 58 8.18 1.87 -7.57
C ILE A 58 7.20 1.43 -8.65
N MET A 59 7.73 0.89 -9.75
CA MET A 59 6.93 0.28 -10.81
C MET A 59 6.77 -1.22 -10.53
N ILE A 60 5.53 -1.68 -10.56
CA ILE A 60 5.19 -3.09 -10.43
C ILE A 60 5.61 -3.82 -11.71
N PRO A 61 6.31 -4.97 -11.63
CA PRO A 61 6.76 -5.72 -12.80
C PRO A 61 5.64 -6.06 -13.78
N GLN A 62 5.96 -6.07 -15.07
CA GLN A 62 5.01 -6.49 -16.10
C GLN A 62 4.56 -7.95 -15.90
N GLY A 63 3.28 -8.23 -16.17
CA GLY A 63 2.68 -9.55 -15.97
C GLY A 63 2.23 -9.86 -14.55
N THR A 64 2.38 -8.94 -13.60
CA THR A 64 1.82 -9.10 -12.25
C THR A 64 0.30 -9.00 -12.27
N VAL A 65 -0.34 -9.94 -11.58
CA VAL A 65 -1.80 -10.01 -11.42
C VAL A 65 -2.17 -10.26 -9.97
N ILE A 66 -3.32 -9.76 -9.55
CA ILE A 66 -3.93 -10.08 -8.25
C ILE A 66 -5.27 -10.76 -8.51
N GLY A 67 -5.46 -11.98 -8.01
CA GLY A 67 -6.76 -12.66 -8.10
C GLY A 67 -7.81 -12.07 -7.15
N PRO A 68 -9.08 -12.48 -7.29
CA PRO A 68 -10.17 -12.02 -6.41
C PRO A 68 -9.88 -12.27 -4.93
N GLY A 69 -9.97 -11.23 -4.09
CA GLY A 69 -9.74 -11.34 -2.65
C GLY A 69 -8.30 -11.71 -2.27
N GLN A 70 -7.33 -11.50 -3.16
CA GLN A 70 -5.92 -11.75 -2.90
C GLN A 70 -5.17 -10.42 -2.71
N VAL A 71 -3.95 -10.54 -2.17
CA VAL A 71 -3.03 -9.43 -1.95
C VAL A 71 -1.77 -9.53 -2.79
N HIS A 72 -1.08 -8.41 -2.94
CA HIS A 72 0.27 -8.34 -3.52
C HIS A 72 1.13 -7.35 -2.74
N ILE A 73 2.32 -7.79 -2.33
CA ILE A 73 3.27 -6.97 -1.58
C ILE A 73 4.26 -6.31 -2.54
N VAL A 74 4.37 -4.98 -2.42
CA VAL A 74 5.46 -4.20 -3.00
C VAL A 74 6.40 -3.78 -1.88
N GLU A 75 7.62 -4.29 -1.89
CA GLU A 75 8.60 -4.02 -0.84
C GLU A 75 9.93 -3.51 -1.42
N ARG A 76 10.61 -2.68 -0.65
CA ARG A 76 11.94 -2.16 -1.01
C ARG A 76 12.84 -2.16 0.21
N GLY A 77 14.03 -2.71 0.01
CA GLY A 77 15.09 -2.65 1.01
C GLY A 77 15.68 -1.24 1.07
N ALA A 78 15.94 -0.80 2.29
CA ALA A 78 16.25 0.59 2.64
C ALA A 78 15.11 1.59 2.36
N GLN A 79 15.07 2.62 3.21
CA GLN A 79 13.98 3.58 3.30
C GLN A 79 13.54 4.19 1.96
N TRP A 80 12.23 4.24 1.78
CA TRP A 80 11.53 4.91 0.68
C TRP A 80 10.22 5.58 1.09
N ILE A 81 9.66 5.23 2.27
CA ILE A 81 8.48 5.82 2.89
C ILE A 81 8.94 6.65 4.08
N ASP A 82 8.58 7.93 4.12
CA ASP A 82 8.88 8.75 5.29
C ASP A 82 7.97 8.37 6.47
N ASN A 83 8.53 8.29 7.66
CA ASN A 83 7.85 7.88 8.90
C ASN A 83 6.76 8.87 9.37
N MET A 84 6.67 10.07 8.81
CA MET A 84 5.73 11.10 9.24
C MET A 84 5.20 11.92 8.07
N GLY A 85 3.87 12.13 8.04
CA GLY A 85 3.22 12.99 7.06
C GLY A 85 3.22 12.43 5.63
N GLU A 86 3.52 11.15 5.46
CA GLU A 86 3.63 10.52 4.15
C GLU A 86 2.26 10.02 3.65
N MET A 87 2.09 9.95 2.33
CA MET A 87 1.01 9.24 1.69
C MET A 87 1.57 8.44 0.52
N ILE A 88 1.02 7.26 0.31
CA ILE A 88 1.31 6.44 -0.85
C ILE A 88 0.20 6.64 -1.87
N VAL A 89 0.56 6.91 -3.12
CA VAL A 89 -0.38 7.02 -4.24
C VAL A 89 -0.18 5.85 -5.19
N LEU A 90 -1.24 5.09 -5.45
CA LEU A 90 -1.29 4.04 -6.45
C LEU A 90 -1.79 4.63 -7.78
N ARG A 91 -1.05 4.37 -8.87
CA ARG A 91 -1.41 4.77 -10.22
C ARG A 91 -1.42 3.58 -11.17
N ASP A 92 -2.37 3.58 -12.09
CA ASP A 92 -2.42 2.60 -13.17
C ASP A 92 -1.26 2.80 -14.17
N ALA A 93 -1.10 1.86 -15.11
CA ALA A 93 -0.06 1.94 -16.14
C ALA A 93 -0.18 3.17 -17.08
N SER A 94 -1.33 3.85 -17.09
CA SER A 94 -1.56 5.09 -17.84
C SER A 94 -1.28 6.36 -17.00
N GLY A 95 -0.94 6.20 -15.72
CA GLY A 95 -0.66 7.28 -14.77
C GLY A 95 -1.88 7.85 -14.05
N ASN A 96 -3.08 7.28 -14.27
CA ASN A 96 -4.28 7.70 -13.55
C ASN A 96 -4.17 7.20 -12.10
N GLN A 97 -4.55 8.05 -11.14
CA GLN A 97 -4.62 7.62 -9.75
C GLN A 97 -5.75 6.60 -9.58
N VAL A 98 -5.43 5.49 -8.92
CA VAL A 98 -6.38 4.42 -8.56
C VAL A 98 -6.76 4.53 -7.10
N ASP A 99 -5.78 4.73 -6.21
CA ASP A 99 -6.02 4.84 -4.76
C ASP A 99 -4.93 5.67 -4.09
N ALA A 100 -5.16 6.09 -2.86
CA ALA A 100 -4.16 6.67 -1.96
C ALA A 100 -4.36 6.19 -0.52
N SER A 101 -3.26 6.06 0.22
CA SER A 101 -3.31 5.76 1.65
C SER A 101 -3.84 6.94 2.47
N CYS A 102 -4.16 6.70 3.75
CA CYS A 102 -4.22 7.79 4.72
C CYS A 102 -2.84 8.46 4.89
N THR A 103 -2.80 9.57 5.64
CA THR A 103 -1.52 10.14 6.10
C THR A 103 -0.87 9.20 7.11
N ILE A 104 0.28 8.66 6.73
CA ILE A 104 1.09 7.74 7.50
C ILE A 104 1.89 8.53 8.53
N ASN A 105 1.79 8.07 9.78
CA ASN A 105 2.66 8.48 10.87
C ASN A 105 3.00 7.24 11.69
N ASP A 106 4.28 6.92 11.76
CA ASP A 106 4.84 5.75 12.41
C ASP A 106 6.25 6.05 12.93
N GLU A 107 6.33 6.49 14.19
CA GLU A 107 7.59 6.95 14.79
C GLU A 107 8.33 5.82 15.54
N ASP A 108 7.75 4.64 15.65
CA ASP A 108 8.28 3.53 16.42
C ASP A 108 8.79 2.43 15.48
N ASN A 109 10.03 1.97 15.64
CA ASN A 109 10.60 0.89 14.83
C ASN A 109 10.04 -0.47 15.30
N ASP A 110 8.74 -0.65 15.14
CA ASP A 110 8.00 -1.84 15.51
C ASP A 110 7.21 -2.42 14.33
N ASP A 111 6.62 -3.60 14.51
CA ASP A 111 5.95 -4.34 13.44
C ASP A 111 4.48 -3.89 13.34
N ARG A 112 4.23 -2.57 13.42
CA ARG A 112 2.90 -1.98 13.29
C ARG A 112 2.81 -1.20 11.99
N SER A 113 1.63 -1.27 11.41
CA SER A 113 1.36 -0.72 10.09
C SER A 113 0.00 -0.03 10.07
N TRP A 114 -0.17 0.85 9.08
CA TRP A 114 -1.47 1.41 8.74
C TRP A 114 -2.23 0.44 7.86
N GLN A 115 -3.42 0.02 8.28
CA GLN A 115 -4.21 -1.03 7.63
C GLN A 115 -5.63 -0.56 7.38
N ARG A 116 -6.21 -0.86 6.22
CA ARG A 116 -7.67 -0.82 6.04
C ARG A 116 -8.31 -1.90 6.92
N ASP A 117 -9.37 -1.55 7.66
CA ASP A 117 -10.06 -2.49 8.56
C ASP A 117 -11.58 -2.36 8.42
N PRO A 118 -12.27 -3.33 7.77
CA PRO A 118 -11.73 -4.58 7.21
C PRO A 118 -10.94 -4.39 5.91
N ASN A 119 -10.21 -5.44 5.50
CA ASN A 119 -9.46 -5.49 4.24
C ASN A 119 -10.30 -5.01 3.04
N GLY A 120 -9.69 -4.13 2.24
CA GLY A 120 -10.32 -3.56 1.06
C GLY A 120 -11.45 -2.56 1.31
N LEU A 121 -11.71 -2.14 2.56
CA LEU A 121 -12.67 -1.08 2.85
C LEU A 121 -12.16 0.24 2.28
N ASP A 122 -12.84 0.77 1.26
CA ASP A 122 -12.49 2.06 0.68
C ASP A 122 -13.73 2.95 0.54
N THR A 123 -13.81 3.93 1.44
CA THR A 123 -14.84 4.97 1.45
C THR A 123 -14.25 6.35 1.19
N ASP A 124 -13.00 6.41 0.69
CA ASP A 124 -12.19 7.63 0.54
C ASP A 124 -12.02 8.40 1.87
N SER A 125 -11.98 7.69 3.00
CA SER A 125 -11.96 8.29 4.33
C SER A 125 -10.78 7.80 5.18
N PRO A 126 -10.13 8.67 5.97
CA PRO A 126 -9.16 8.23 6.97
C PRO A 126 -9.73 7.25 8.00
N SER A 127 -11.06 7.20 8.16
CA SER A 127 -11.71 6.23 9.06
C SER A 127 -11.64 4.79 8.59
N ASP A 128 -11.26 4.56 7.32
CA ASP A 128 -11.05 3.21 6.79
C ASP A 128 -9.80 2.57 7.39
N TRP A 129 -8.90 3.38 7.94
CA TRP A 129 -7.55 3.00 8.35
C TRP A 129 -7.42 2.89 9.87
N THR A 130 -6.71 1.86 10.33
CA THR A 130 -6.33 1.63 11.72
C THR A 130 -4.84 1.35 11.80
N PHE A 131 -4.16 1.94 12.79
CA PHE A 131 -2.76 1.67 13.09
C PHE A 131 -2.67 0.56 14.16
N LYS A 132 -2.19 -0.62 13.78
CA LYS A 132 -2.13 -1.82 14.63
C LYS A 132 -0.99 -2.75 14.21
N SER A 133 -0.76 -3.83 14.97
CA SER A 133 0.23 -4.84 14.59
C SER A 133 -0.02 -5.35 13.18
N SER A 134 1.04 -5.51 12.41
CA SER A 134 0.97 -5.87 11.00
C SER A 134 0.23 -7.18 10.77
N SER A 135 -0.54 -7.20 9.68
CA SER A 135 -1.21 -8.37 9.14
C SER A 135 -0.66 -8.78 7.78
N LYS A 136 0.58 -8.42 7.44
CA LYS A 136 1.20 -8.67 6.12
C LYS A 136 0.83 -10.04 5.55
N ASP A 137 0.30 -10.06 4.33
CA ASP A 137 -0.11 -11.27 3.59
C ASP A 137 -1.32 -12.01 4.20
N ASP A 138 -1.99 -11.44 5.20
CA ASP A 138 -3.23 -11.97 5.77
C ASP A 138 -4.46 -11.36 5.10
N ILE A 139 -5.41 -12.23 4.75
CA ILE A 139 -6.67 -11.88 4.10
C ILE A 139 -7.89 -12.12 4.99
N ASN A 140 -7.67 -12.50 6.27
CA ASN A 140 -8.73 -12.85 7.22
C ASN A 140 -9.37 -11.66 7.93
#